data_AF-A0A540M8L2-F1
#
_entry.id   AF-A0A540M8L2-F1
#
_cell.length_a   1.000
_cell.length_b   1.000
_cell.length_c   1.000
_cell.angle_alpha   90.00
_cell.angle_beta   90.00
_cell.angle_gamma   90.00
#
_symmetry.space_group_name_H-M   'P 1'
#
loop_
_entity.id
_entity.type
_entity.pdbx_description
1 polymer ?
#
loop_
_entity_poly.entity_id
_entity_poly.type
_entity_poly.pdbx_seq_one_letter_code
_entity_poly.pdbx_strand_id
1 'polypeptide(L)'
;MIILLLNFFFWGQLIGGKNDRASIVGDAIEYINELLRTVEELKLLVEKNRCGRERIKRYKTEHDGAAAAGDDESCNIQPLGEPHDQSYNNGSLRSSWLQRKSKDTEVDIRIIDDEVTIKLVQRKKINLLLFVSRLLDELQLDLHHVAGGQIGNSYSFFFNTKMYEGSCLYASAIAGKFIEVLDRQSAAAVLPPANSY
;
A
#
# COMPACT_ATOMS: atom_id res chain seq x y z
N MET A 1 -57.01 -42.43 -38.49
CA MET A 1 -57.12 -41.39 -37.44
C MET A 1 -55.97 -41.44 -36.43
N ILE A 2 -55.52 -42.62 -35.98
CA ILE A 2 -54.40 -42.79 -35.03
C ILE A 2 -53.04 -42.32 -35.58
N ILE A 3 -52.77 -42.52 -36.87
CA ILE A 3 -51.49 -42.09 -37.51
C ILE A 3 -51.36 -40.56 -37.57
N LEU A 4 -52.47 -39.82 -37.69
CA LEU A 4 -52.45 -38.35 -37.69
C LEU A 4 -52.21 -37.78 -36.27
N LEU A 5 -52.71 -38.46 -35.24
CA LEU A 5 -52.47 -38.08 -33.84
C LEU A 5 -51.01 -38.35 -33.41
N LEU A 6 -50.40 -39.44 -33.87
CA LEU A 6 -48.97 -39.70 -33.62
C LEU A 6 -48.06 -38.69 -34.32
N ASN A 7 -48.38 -38.27 -35.55
CA ASN A 7 -47.61 -37.23 -36.24
C ASN A 7 -47.73 -35.86 -35.55
N PHE A 8 -48.90 -35.51 -35.01
CA PHE A 8 -49.07 -34.26 -34.27
C PHE A 8 -48.34 -34.27 -32.92
N PHE A 9 -48.34 -35.40 -32.22
CA PHE A 9 -47.64 -35.56 -30.93
C PHE A 9 -46.11 -35.60 -31.11
N PHE A 10 -45.61 -36.25 -32.17
CA PHE A 10 -44.17 -36.31 -32.45
C PHE A 10 -43.62 -35.00 -33.01
N TRP A 11 -44.43 -34.23 -33.76
CA TRP A 11 -44.03 -32.91 -34.23
C TRP A 11 -44.11 -31.84 -33.14
N GLY A 12 -45.04 -31.97 -32.18
CA GLY A 12 -45.10 -31.11 -30.98
C GLY A 12 -43.91 -31.28 -30.03
N GLN A 13 -43.31 -32.46 -29.96
CA GLN A 13 -42.13 -32.74 -29.12
C GLN A 13 -40.81 -32.22 -29.73
N LEU A 14 -40.79 -31.81 -31.00
CA LEU A 14 -39.59 -31.36 -31.72
C LEU A 14 -39.40 -29.83 -31.76
N ILE A 15 -40.25 -29.07 -31.06
CA ILE A 15 -40.20 -27.60 -30.97
C ILE A 15 -39.63 -27.13 -29.61
N GLY A 16 -39.25 -28.07 -28.74
CA GLY A 16 -38.70 -27.78 -27.40
C GLY A 16 -37.20 -27.53 -27.39
N GLY A 17 -36.66 -26.75 -28.34
CA GLY A 17 -35.20 -26.65 -28.49
C GLY A 17 -34.70 -25.47 -29.29
N LYS A 18 -35.24 -24.27 -29.07
CA LYS A 18 -34.60 -23.01 -29.49
C LYS A 18 -34.93 -21.95 -28.46
N ASN A 19 -33.98 -21.64 -27.57
CA ASN A 19 -34.09 -20.48 -26.68
C ASN A 19 -34.50 -19.28 -27.54
N ASP A 20 -35.57 -18.59 -27.14
CA ASP A 20 -36.03 -17.41 -27.87
C ASP A 20 -34.89 -16.41 -28.01
N ARG A 21 -34.84 -15.66 -29.12
CA ARG A 21 -33.75 -14.71 -29.37
C ARG A 21 -33.65 -13.68 -28.25
N ALA A 22 -34.77 -13.27 -27.66
CA ALA A 22 -34.76 -12.37 -26.51
C ALA A 22 -34.22 -13.05 -25.25
N SER A 23 -34.50 -14.34 -25.04
CA SER A 23 -33.93 -15.12 -23.93
C SER A 23 -32.41 -15.23 -24.04
N ILE A 24 -31.88 -15.57 -25.23
CA ILE A 24 -30.42 -15.67 -25.46
C ILE A 24 -29.73 -14.34 -25.19
N VAL A 25 -30.34 -13.23 -25.63
CA VAL A 25 -29.81 -11.89 -25.40
C VAL A 25 -29.87 -11.51 -23.92
N GLY A 26 -30.97 -11.84 -23.23
CA GLY A 26 -31.11 -11.64 -21.78
C GLY A 26 -30.04 -12.38 -20.99
N ASP A 27 -29.88 -13.68 -21.25
CA ASP A 27 -28.88 -14.54 -20.59
C ASP A 27 -27.45 -14.01 -20.83
N ALA A 28 -27.16 -13.54 -22.05
CA ALA A 28 -25.86 -12.96 -22.38
C ALA A 28 -25.59 -11.64 -21.63
N ILE A 29 -26.60 -10.77 -21.48
CA ILE A 29 -26.47 -9.52 -20.73
C ILE A 29 -26.24 -9.82 -19.25
N GLU A 30 -27.00 -10.75 -18.68
CA GLU A 30 -26.82 -11.17 -17.28
C GLU A 30 -25.43 -11.75 -17.05
N TYR A 31 -24.95 -12.60 -17.96
CA TYR A 31 -23.60 -13.14 -17.90
C TYR A 31 -22.50 -12.08 -18.01
N ILE A 32 -22.67 -11.07 -18.87
CA ILE A 32 -21.73 -9.94 -18.97
C ILE A 32 -21.68 -9.16 -17.65
N ASN A 33 -22.84 -8.88 -17.04
CA ASN A 33 -22.87 -8.16 -15.77
C ASN A 33 -22.22 -8.96 -14.63
N GLU A 34 -22.47 -10.27 -14.59
CA GLU A 34 -21.84 -11.16 -13.60
C GLU A 34 -20.32 -11.25 -13.80
N LEU A 35 -19.86 -11.29 -15.05
CA LEU A 35 -18.43 -11.22 -15.37
C LEU A 35 -17.80 -9.90 -14.93
N LEU A 36 -18.45 -8.76 -15.18
CA LEU A 36 -17.95 -7.45 -14.74
C LEU A 36 -17.83 -7.40 -13.22
N ARG A 37 -18.85 -7.87 -12.50
CA ARG A 37 -18.82 -7.98 -11.04
C ARG A 37 -17.68 -8.89 -10.55
N THR A 38 -17.51 -10.04 -11.18
CA THR A 38 -16.44 -11.00 -10.85
C THR A 38 -15.06 -10.39 -11.08
N VAL A 39 -14.86 -9.63 -12.15
CA VAL A 39 -13.61 -8.92 -12.42
C VAL A 39 -13.31 -7.87 -11.35
N GLU A 40 -14.30 -7.11 -10.91
CA GLU A 40 -14.15 -6.16 -9.79
C GLU A 40 -13.77 -6.86 -8.48
N GLU A 41 -14.47 -7.96 -8.14
CA GLU A 41 -14.17 -8.77 -6.96
C GLU A 41 -12.76 -9.38 -7.01
N LEU A 42 -12.33 -9.90 -8.17
CA LEU A 42 -10.98 -10.42 -8.37
C LEU A 42 -9.93 -9.32 -8.27
N LYS A 43 -10.18 -8.14 -8.83
CA LYS A 43 -9.26 -6.99 -8.74
C LYS A 43 -9.05 -6.57 -7.28
N LEU A 44 -10.11 -6.52 -6.50
CA LEU A 44 -10.04 -6.29 -5.05
C LEU A 44 -9.28 -7.41 -4.33
N LEU A 45 -9.51 -8.67 -4.70
CA LEU A 45 -8.85 -9.82 -4.10
C LEU A 45 -7.34 -9.86 -4.40
N VAL A 46 -6.94 -9.53 -5.64
CA VAL A 46 -5.53 -9.43 -6.06
C VAL A 46 -4.83 -8.35 -5.26
N GLU A 47 -5.43 -7.17 -5.13
CA GLU A 47 -4.85 -6.06 -4.35
C GLU A 47 -4.70 -6.44 -2.86
N LYS A 48 -5.70 -7.11 -2.28
CA LYS A 48 -5.65 -7.62 -0.91
C LYS A 48 -4.58 -8.69 -0.71
N ASN A 49 -4.46 -9.64 -1.64
CA ASN A 49 -3.54 -10.78 -1.51
C ASN A 49 -2.06 -10.35 -1.66
N ARG A 50 -1.81 -9.38 -2.55
CA ARG A 50 -0.48 -8.80 -2.79
C ARG A 50 0.07 -8.10 -1.55
N CYS A 51 -0.77 -7.39 -0.81
CA CYS A 51 -0.39 -6.66 0.41
C CYS A 51 -0.49 -7.48 1.70
N GLY A 52 -1.35 -8.51 1.75
CA GLY A 52 -1.55 -9.35 2.94
C GLY A 52 -0.34 -10.25 3.29
N ARG A 53 0.55 -10.51 2.32
CA ARG A 53 1.65 -11.47 2.47
C ARG A 53 2.77 -10.99 3.41
N GLU A 54 2.95 -9.69 3.60
CA GLU A 54 3.98 -9.15 4.50
C GLU A 54 3.60 -9.16 6.00
N ARG A 55 2.32 -9.31 6.33
CA ARG A 55 1.85 -9.37 7.73
C ARG A 55 2.33 -10.63 8.49
N ILE A 56 2.74 -11.68 7.78
CA ILE A 56 3.02 -13.00 8.38
C ILE A 56 4.46 -13.14 8.91
N LYS A 57 5.41 -12.32 8.46
CA LYS A 57 6.83 -12.48 8.83
C LYS A 57 7.26 -11.81 10.14
N ARG A 58 6.41 -11.00 10.79
CA ARG A 58 6.78 -10.25 12.02
C ARG A 58 6.30 -10.87 13.34
N TYR A 59 5.79 -12.10 13.34
CA TYR A 59 5.33 -12.78 14.57
C TYR A 59 6.19 -13.97 15.01
N LYS A 60 7.35 -14.22 14.40
CA LYS A 60 8.21 -15.35 14.83
C LYS A 60 9.64 -14.91 15.08
N THR A 61 9.89 -14.25 16.22
CA THR A 61 11.19 -14.31 16.89
C THR A 61 10.93 -14.05 18.39
N GLU A 62 11.05 -15.15 19.15
CA GLU A 62 11.33 -15.27 20.59
C GLU A 62 10.20 -15.01 21.60
N HIS A 63 9.75 -16.08 22.27
CA HIS A 63 9.99 -16.24 23.72
C HIS A 63 9.62 -17.67 24.14
N ASP A 64 10.62 -18.55 24.24
CA ASP A 64 10.54 -19.80 25.01
C ASP A 64 11.82 -19.88 25.87
N GLY A 65 11.66 -19.81 27.19
CA GLY A 65 12.77 -19.78 28.14
C GLY A 65 12.32 -19.32 29.54
N ALA A 66 12.36 -20.23 30.51
CA ALA A 66 11.71 -20.12 31.81
C ALA A 66 12.41 -19.22 32.86
N ALA A 67 11.58 -18.87 33.87
CA ALA A 67 11.86 -18.79 35.31
C ALA A 67 12.21 -17.44 35.99
N ALA A 68 11.27 -17.05 36.86
CA ALA A 68 11.43 -16.64 38.27
C ALA A 68 11.75 -15.17 38.68
N ALA A 69 10.77 -14.62 39.41
CA ALA A 69 10.84 -13.88 40.68
C ALA A 69 11.08 -12.34 40.73
N GLY A 70 10.21 -11.68 41.53
CA GLY A 70 10.39 -10.36 42.19
C GLY A 70 9.84 -9.16 41.40
N ASP A 71 8.65 -8.60 41.67
CA ASP A 71 8.13 -7.86 42.83
C ASP A 71 8.43 -6.34 42.80
N ASP A 72 7.35 -5.56 43.01
CA ASP A 72 7.23 -4.11 43.38
C ASP A 72 7.80 -3.01 42.43
N GLU A 73 7.16 -1.86 42.16
CA GLU A 73 5.86 -1.28 42.49
C GLU A 73 5.61 -0.07 41.54
N SER A 74 4.33 0.16 41.16
CA SER A 74 3.60 1.44 40.95
C SER A 74 4.35 2.68 40.39
N CYS A 75 3.85 3.39 39.37
CA CYS A 75 2.56 4.08 39.45
C CYS A 75 2.09 4.72 38.12
N ASN A 76 0.76 4.77 38.06
CA ASN A 76 -0.12 5.77 37.45
C ASN A 76 -0.54 5.66 35.97
N ILE A 77 -1.80 5.25 35.84
CA ILE A 77 -2.68 5.28 34.69
C ILE A 77 -3.01 6.75 34.37
N GLN A 78 -2.80 7.20 33.13
CA GLN A 78 -3.92 7.69 32.33
C GLN A 78 -3.64 7.68 30.81
N PRO A 79 -4.60 7.20 29.99
CA PRO A 79 -4.44 7.00 28.55
C PRO A 79 -5.05 8.18 27.77
N LEU A 80 -4.28 8.88 26.93
CA LEU A 80 -4.88 9.81 25.98
C LEU A 80 -3.95 10.15 24.81
N GLY A 81 -4.37 9.75 23.60
CA GLY A 81 -3.77 10.16 22.32
C GLY A 81 -3.45 8.97 21.43
N GLU A 82 -4.47 8.37 20.82
CA GLU A 82 -4.38 7.35 19.77
C GLU A 82 -3.30 7.68 18.71
N PRO A 83 -2.45 6.74 18.27
CA PRO A 83 -2.14 6.66 16.87
C PRO A 83 -3.37 6.04 16.23
N HIS A 84 -4.23 6.91 15.71
CA HIS A 84 -5.34 6.61 14.84
C HIS A 84 -4.81 5.95 13.56
N ASP A 85 -4.43 4.67 13.67
CA ASP A 85 -4.35 3.75 12.55
C ASP A 85 -5.78 3.43 12.09
N GLN A 86 -6.57 4.47 11.76
CA GLN A 86 -7.78 4.28 10.97
C GLN A 86 -7.34 4.04 9.54
N SER A 87 -6.97 2.78 9.29
CA SER A 87 -7.26 2.13 8.03
C SER A 87 -8.78 2.26 7.82
N TYR A 88 -9.23 3.34 7.17
CA TYR A 88 -10.59 3.47 6.67
C TYR A 88 -10.82 2.37 5.65
N ASN A 89 -11.21 1.20 6.14
CA ASN A 89 -11.62 0.09 5.32
C ASN A 89 -13.11 0.26 5.04
N ASN A 90 -13.43 1.12 4.08
CA ASN A 90 -14.69 1.08 3.37
C ASN A 90 -14.36 1.39 1.90
N GLY A 91 -14.48 0.38 1.05
CA GLY A 91 -13.80 0.29 -0.24
C GLY A 91 -13.84 1.56 -1.08
N SER A 92 -12.67 2.09 -1.42
CA SER A 92 -12.42 2.75 -2.71
C SER A 92 -10.96 3.20 -2.85
N LEU A 93 -10.26 3.66 -1.80
CA LEU A 93 -8.93 4.28 -1.96
C LEU A 93 -7.93 3.83 -0.89
N ARG A 94 -6.74 3.37 -1.31
CA ARG A 94 -5.64 2.94 -0.41
C ARG A 94 -4.96 4.17 0.19
N SER A 95 -5.62 4.84 1.12
CA SER A 95 -5.02 5.99 1.81
C SER A 95 -4.22 5.54 3.03
N SER A 96 -2.99 6.04 3.17
CA SER A 96 -2.22 5.92 4.41
C SER A 96 -1.32 7.11 4.59
N TRP A 97 -1.05 7.49 5.83
CA TRP A 97 -0.23 8.65 6.14
C TRP A 97 0.63 8.36 7.36
N LEU A 98 1.89 8.79 7.31
CA LEU A 98 2.80 8.65 8.43
C LEU A 98 3.84 9.77 8.43
N GLN A 99 4.01 10.40 9.58
CA GLN A 99 5.11 11.30 9.84
C GLN A 99 6.15 10.60 10.73
N ARG A 100 7.44 10.74 10.38
CA ARG A 100 8.56 10.32 11.21
C ARG A 100 9.59 11.42 11.31
N LYS A 101 10.23 11.49 12.47
CA LYS A 101 11.21 12.52 12.78
C LYS A 101 12.41 11.91 13.48
N SER A 102 13.58 12.39 13.12
CA SER A 102 14.86 12.15 13.77
C SER A 102 15.50 13.49 14.14
N LYS A 103 16.74 13.45 14.64
CA LYS A 103 17.49 14.61 15.15
C LYS A 103 17.49 15.79 14.17
N ASP A 104 17.88 15.53 12.93
CA ASP A 104 18.06 16.54 11.89
C ASP A 104 17.15 16.35 10.67
N THR A 105 16.35 15.29 10.66
CA THR A 105 15.58 14.80 9.50
C THR A 105 14.10 14.66 9.90
N GLU A 106 13.19 15.16 9.08
CA GLU A 106 11.74 14.96 9.23
C GLU A 106 11.13 14.52 7.90
N VAL A 107 10.30 13.49 7.94
CA VAL A 107 9.71 12.86 6.76
C VAL A 107 8.21 12.68 6.98
N ASP A 108 7.41 13.20 6.07
CA ASP A 108 5.96 13.02 6.01
C ASP A 108 5.61 12.23 4.73
N ILE A 109 4.99 11.07 4.88
CA ILE A 109 4.59 10.21 3.78
C ILE A 109 3.08 10.14 3.71
N ARG A 110 2.49 10.47 2.57
CA ARG A 110 1.08 10.31 2.27
C ARG A 110 0.90 9.49 1.02
N ILE A 111 0.17 8.39 1.14
CA ILE A 111 -0.20 7.51 0.05
C ILE A 111 -1.70 7.70 -0.20
N ILE A 112 -2.08 7.93 -1.45
CA ILE A 112 -3.46 7.94 -1.93
C ILE A 112 -3.46 7.09 -3.20
N ASP A 113 -4.12 5.93 -3.14
CA ASP A 113 -4.10 4.92 -4.20
C ASP A 113 -2.68 4.44 -4.53
N ASP A 114 -2.17 4.83 -5.69
CA ASP A 114 -0.82 4.58 -6.18
C ASP A 114 0.08 5.83 -6.11
N GLU A 115 -0.48 6.99 -5.79
CA GLU A 115 0.27 8.23 -5.60
C GLU A 115 0.89 8.31 -4.20
N VAL A 116 2.16 8.69 -4.15
CA VAL A 116 2.95 8.84 -2.93
C VAL A 116 3.54 10.24 -2.89
N THR A 117 3.07 11.01 -1.93
CA THR A 117 3.62 12.31 -1.58
C THR A 117 4.60 12.17 -0.43
N ILE A 118 5.81 12.68 -0.61
CA ILE A 118 6.90 12.64 0.36
C ILE A 118 7.33 14.08 0.65
N LYS A 119 7.15 14.54 1.89
CA LYS A 119 7.74 15.80 2.37
C LYS A 119 8.95 15.48 3.21
N LEU A 120 10.07 16.11 2.89
CA LEU A 120 11.35 15.89 3.56
C LEU A 120 11.91 17.23 4.01
N VAL A 121 12.16 17.36 5.31
CA VAL A 121 12.82 18.53 5.89
C VAL A 121 14.12 18.09 6.55
N GLN A 122 15.24 18.66 6.12
CA GLN A 122 16.57 18.36 6.64
C GLN A 122 17.23 19.65 7.14
N ARG A 123 17.71 19.65 8.38
CA ARG A 123 18.41 20.79 8.99
C ARG A 123 19.91 20.86 8.68
N LYS A 124 20.49 19.76 8.23
CA LYS A 124 21.93 19.65 7.92
C LYS A 124 22.15 19.62 6.41
N LYS A 125 23.22 20.28 5.94
CA LYS A 125 23.62 20.25 4.53
C LYS A 125 24.34 18.94 4.22
N ILE A 126 23.59 17.96 3.72
CA ILE A 126 24.08 16.72 3.12
C ILE A 126 23.70 16.70 1.63
N ASN A 127 24.30 15.82 0.83
CA ASN A 127 23.90 15.59 -0.58
C ASN A 127 22.52 14.90 -0.66
N LEU A 128 21.50 15.53 -0.07
CA LEU A 128 20.19 14.95 0.23
C LEU A 128 19.52 14.37 -1.02
N LEU A 129 19.50 15.16 -2.10
CA LEU A 129 18.87 14.76 -3.35
C LEU A 129 19.49 13.51 -3.97
N LEU A 130 20.81 13.31 -3.84
CA LEU A 130 21.49 12.11 -4.35
C LEU A 130 21.06 10.85 -3.59
N PHE A 131 20.86 10.96 -2.28
CA PHE A 131 20.39 9.84 -1.47
C PHE A 131 18.91 9.57 -1.67
N VAL A 132 18.12 10.63 -1.78
CA VAL A 132 16.69 10.51 -2.06
C VAL A 132 16.46 9.90 -3.44
N SER A 133 17.18 10.29 -4.48
CA SER A 133 17.01 9.68 -5.82
C SER A 133 17.25 8.17 -5.78
N ARG A 134 18.33 7.72 -5.09
CA ARG A 134 18.59 6.29 -4.90
C ARG A 134 17.49 5.58 -4.11
N LEU A 135 16.97 6.22 -3.07
CA LEU A 135 15.85 5.67 -2.29
C LEU A 135 14.59 5.51 -3.14
N LEU A 136 14.29 6.48 -4.01
CA LEU A 136 13.15 6.39 -4.92
C LEU A 136 13.35 5.23 -5.92
N ASP A 137 14.55 5.05 -6.45
CA ASP A 137 14.88 3.93 -7.34
C ASP A 137 14.75 2.57 -6.62
N GLU A 138 15.30 2.44 -5.41
CA GLU A 138 15.23 1.22 -4.59
C GLU A 138 13.80 0.84 -4.21
N LEU A 139 12.97 1.85 -3.89
CA LEU A 139 11.57 1.66 -3.57
C LEU A 139 10.69 1.53 -4.81
N GLN A 140 11.24 1.68 -6.02
CA GLN A 140 10.47 1.70 -7.26
C GLN A 140 9.34 2.75 -7.18
N LEU A 141 9.69 3.98 -6.86
CA LEU A 141 8.78 5.12 -6.87
C LEU A 141 9.13 6.01 -8.08
N ASP A 142 8.21 6.09 -9.03
CA ASP A 142 8.40 6.93 -10.22
C ASP A 142 8.18 8.41 -9.85
N LEU A 143 9.17 9.26 -10.10
CA LEU A 143 9.14 10.66 -9.69
C LEU A 143 8.42 11.52 -10.73
N HIS A 144 7.25 12.06 -10.38
CA HIS A 144 6.49 12.94 -11.26
C HIS A 144 6.88 14.41 -11.10
N HIS A 145 7.00 14.86 -9.86
CA HIS A 145 7.27 16.26 -9.58
C HIS A 145 8.12 16.41 -8.32
N VAL A 146 9.08 17.33 -8.38
CA VAL A 146 9.87 17.73 -7.23
C VAL A 146 9.77 19.24 -7.06
N ALA A 147 9.48 19.67 -5.84
CA ALA A 147 9.64 21.05 -5.41
C ALA A 147 10.56 21.07 -4.20
N GLY A 148 11.33 22.15 -4.05
CA GLY A 148 12.18 22.29 -2.89
C GLY A 148 12.73 23.68 -2.76
N GLY A 149 13.15 24.01 -1.55
CA GLY A 149 13.72 25.30 -1.22
C GLY A 149 14.46 25.24 0.10
N GLN A 150 15.32 26.23 0.31
CA GLN A 150 15.97 26.44 1.59
C GLN A 150 15.20 27.51 2.35
N ILE A 151 14.80 27.19 3.58
CA ILE A 151 14.13 28.10 4.50
C ILE A 151 15.01 28.19 5.75
N GLY A 152 15.67 29.34 5.93
CA GLY A 152 16.68 29.52 6.96
C GLY A 152 17.81 28.50 6.83
N ASN A 153 17.98 27.68 7.87
CA ASN A 153 19.02 26.65 7.91
C ASN A 153 18.50 25.26 7.53
N SER A 154 17.25 25.15 7.09
CA SER A 154 16.64 23.87 6.72
C SER A 154 16.37 23.81 5.22
N TYR A 155 16.64 22.66 4.62
CA TYR A 155 16.20 22.34 3.27
C TYR A 155 14.90 21.57 3.36
N SER A 156 13.89 22.05 2.64
CA SER A 156 12.58 21.41 2.54
C SER A 156 12.38 20.97 1.10
N PHE A 157 12.00 19.71 0.92
CA PHE A 157 11.71 19.11 -0.36
C PHE A 157 10.36 18.40 -0.33
N PHE A 158 9.69 18.41 -1.46
CA PHE A 158 8.41 17.80 -1.71
C PHE A 158 8.54 16.98 -2.98
N PHE A 159 8.35 15.66 -2.87
CA PHE A 159 8.37 14.73 -3.99
C PHE A 159 6.96 14.19 -4.17
N ASN A 160 6.40 14.37 -5.36
CA ASN A 160 5.22 13.65 -5.80
C ASN A 160 5.68 12.50 -6.68
N THR A 161 5.36 11.28 -6.27
CA THR A 161 5.82 10.04 -6.88
C THR A 161 4.66 9.07 -7.06
N LYS A 162 4.86 8.03 -7.86
CA LYS A 162 3.87 7.00 -8.12
C LYS A 162 4.46 5.61 -7.93
N MET A 163 3.72 4.72 -7.27
CA MET A 163 4.11 3.31 -7.16
C MET A 163 3.86 2.59 -8.49
N TYR A 164 4.74 1.66 -8.86
CA TYR A 164 4.46 0.76 -9.97
C TYR A 164 3.22 -0.11 -9.67
N GLU A 165 2.46 -0.39 -10.72
CA GLU A 165 1.33 -1.30 -10.66
C GLU A 165 1.80 -2.67 -10.14
N GLY A 166 1.23 -3.12 -9.02
CA GLY A 166 1.68 -4.34 -8.36
C GLY A 166 2.70 -4.15 -7.22
N SER A 167 3.09 -2.93 -6.85
CA SER A 167 3.95 -2.63 -5.67
C SER A 167 3.15 -2.28 -4.41
N CYS A 168 3.45 -2.92 -3.26
CA CYS A 168 2.69 -2.76 -2.01
C CYS A 168 3.58 -2.15 -0.93
N LEU A 169 3.76 -0.84 -0.99
CA LEU A 169 4.58 -0.13 0.00
C LEU A 169 3.70 0.51 1.05
N TYR A 170 4.05 0.34 2.32
CA TYR A 170 3.41 1.03 3.42
C TYR A 170 4.13 2.35 3.71
N ALA A 171 3.39 3.38 4.11
CA ALA A 171 3.97 4.68 4.52
C ALA A 171 5.06 4.49 5.59
N SER A 172 4.89 3.51 6.48
CA SER A 172 5.87 3.12 7.49
C SER A 172 7.14 2.47 6.94
N ALA A 173 7.08 1.72 5.85
CA ALA A 173 8.28 1.18 5.21
C ALA A 173 9.09 2.30 4.55
N ILE A 174 8.40 3.17 3.79
CA ILE A 174 9.02 4.32 3.10
C ILE A 174 9.66 5.27 4.12
N ALA A 175 8.89 5.75 5.10
CA ALA A 175 9.41 6.68 6.12
C ALA A 175 10.59 6.08 6.90
N GLY A 176 10.57 4.76 7.15
CA GLY A 176 11.65 4.06 7.85
C GLY A 176 12.94 4.07 7.06
N LYS A 177 12.86 3.73 5.76
CA LYS A 177 14.01 3.73 4.85
C LYS A 177 14.62 5.12 4.68
N PHE A 178 13.78 6.15 4.54
CA PHE A 178 14.26 7.53 4.45
C PHE A 178 15.04 7.95 5.70
N ILE A 179 14.47 7.75 6.89
CA ILE A 179 15.16 8.10 8.15
C ILE A 179 16.46 7.30 8.31
N GLU A 180 16.42 5.98 8.09
CA GLU A 180 17.59 5.09 8.21
C GLU A 180 18.78 5.57 7.36
N VAL A 181 18.53 5.84 6.08
CA VAL A 181 19.59 6.24 5.15
C VAL A 181 20.06 7.66 5.43
N LEU A 182 19.15 8.61 5.64
CA LEU A 182 19.51 10.01 5.84
C LEU A 182 20.24 10.26 7.16
N ASP A 183 19.88 9.55 8.22
CA ASP A 183 20.56 9.65 9.51
C ASP A 183 21.98 9.06 9.44
N ARG A 184 22.16 7.93 8.73
CA ARG A 184 23.48 7.34 8.52
C ARG A 184 24.42 8.31 7.80
N GLN A 185 23.91 9.01 6.78
CA GLN A 185 24.69 10.01 6.05
C GLN A 185 24.93 11.28 6.88
N SER A 186 23.95 11.68 7.68
CA SER A 186 24.10 12.80 8.61
C SER A 186 25.21 12.54 9.62
N ALA A 187 25.29 11.31 10.16
CA ALA A 187 26.36 10.86 11.05
C ALA A 187 27.73 10.75 10.34
N ALA A 188 27.78 10.18 9.14
CA ALA A 188 29.02 10.09 8.37
C ALA A 188 29.61 11.47 8.02
N ALA A 189 28.77 12.46 7.73
CA ALA A 189 29.17 13.84 7.49
C ALA A 189 29.54 14.63 8.76
N VAL A 190 29.52 14.04 9.96
CA VAL A 190 30.07 14.67 11.20
C VAL A 190 31.55 14.34 11.39
N LEU A 191 32.07 13.28 10.76
CA LEU A 191 33.48 12.91 10.89
C LEU A 191 34.37 13.90 10.11
N PRO A 192 35.36 14.56 10.74
CA PRO A 192 36.28 15.43 10.02
C PRO A 192 37.16 14.58 9.08
N PRO A 193 37.62 15.13 7.93
CA PRO A 193 38.69 14.49 7.20
C PRO A 193 39.90 14.39 8.14
N ALA A 194 40.41 13.19 8.33
CA ALA A 194 41.70 13.01 9.00
C ALA A 194 42.74 13.72 8.13
N ASN A 195 43.08 14.95 8.51
CA ASN A 195 44.24 15.65 7.99
C ASN A 195 45.46 14.83 8.42
N SER A 196 45.98 13.98 7.55
CA SER A 196 47.35 13.50 7.66
C SER A 196 48.26 14.61 7.15
N TYR A 197 49.18 15.03 8.02
CA TYR A 197 50.25 16.01 7.84
C TYR A 197 51.02 15.86 6.53
#